data_AF-A0A351GJN3-F1
#
_entry.id   AF-A0A351GJN3-F1
#
_cell.length_a   1.000
_cell.length_b   1.000
_cell.length_c   1.000
_cell.angle_alpha   90.00
_cell.angle_beta   90.00
_cell.angle_gamma   90.00
#
_symmetry.space_group_name_H-M   'P 1'
#
loop_
_entity.id
_entity.type
_entity.pdbx_description
1 polymer ?
#
loop_
_entity_poly.entity_id
_entity_poly.type
_entity_poly.pdbx_seq_one_letter_code
_entity_poly.pdbx_strand_id
1 'polypeptide(L)'
;MATSINLDIANRVDITTRRGDTFTLELTFKDEDGVAIDLSSGYEWMMQVREADTSTTALLDGDSNDDLANDFGFTGDNNGLLTITASSTVMAGIEGGIYVYDLQSSQGSTVITWMYGIFKVNEDVSE
;
A
#
# COMPACT_ATOMS: atom_id res chain seq x y z
N MET A 1 35.61 5.48 14.33
CA MET A 1 34.62 4.44 13.99
C MET A 1 33.30 5.17 13.81
N ALA A 2 32.77 5.24 12.60
CA ALA A 2 31.45 5.83 12.38
C ALA A 2 30.41 4.74 12.60
N THR A 3 29.52 4.93 13.58
CA THR A 3 28.35 4.08 13.79
C THR A 3 27.23 4.62 12.90
N SER A 4 26.88 3.88 11.85
CA SER A 4 25.70 4.15 11.03
C SER A 4 24.48 3.51 11.67
N ILE A 5 23.42 4.28 11.90
CA ILE A 5 22.11 3.80 12.34
C ILE A 5 21.19 3.81 11.11
N ASN A 6 20.54 2.67 10.82
CA ASN A 6 19.50 2.60 9.80
C ASN A 6 18.12 2.81 10.47
N LEU A 7 17.38 3.82 10.01
CA LEU A 7 16.02 4.11 10.47
C LEU A 7 14.96 3.69 9.45
N ASP A 8 15.38 3.21 8.27
CA ASP A 8 14.47 2.69 7.27
C ASP A 8 14.17 1.22 7.59
N ILE A 9 12.99 1.02 8.17
CA ILE A 9 12.42 -0.30 8.50
C ILE A 9 11.49 -0.82 7.40
N ALA A 10 11.32 -0.06 6.30
CA ALA A 10 10.38 -0.42 5.26
C ALA A 10 10.92 -1.59 4.44
N ASN A 11 10.04 -2.57 4.18
CA ASN A 11 10.41 -3.73 3.39
C ASN A 11 10.15 -3.47 1.90
N ARG A 12 11.14 -3.75 1.07
CA ARG A 12 10.93 -3.75 -0.37
C ARG A 12 10.10 -4.97 -0.78
N VAL A 13 8.91 -4.73 -1.30
CA VAL A 13 8.01 -5.76 -1.82
C VAL A 13 7.58 -5.32 -3.21
N ASP A 14 7.74 -6.19 -4.20
CA ASP A 14 7.29 -5.91 -5.57
C ASP A 14 5.93 -6.59 -5.79
N ILE A 15 4.92 -5.81 -6.12
CA ILE A 15 3.54 -6.26 -6.39
C ILE A 15 3.38 -6.48 -7.88
N THR A 16 2.81 -7.62 -8.28
CA THR A 16 2.38 -7.87 -9.65
C THR A 16 0.90 -8.15 -9.67
N THR A 17 0.16 -7.32 -10.39
CA THR A 17 -1.28 -7.44 -10.59
C THR A 17 -1.61 -7.42 -12.08
N ARG A 18 -2.88 -7.62 -12.42
CA ARG A 18 -3.39 -7.57 -13.78
C ARG A 18 -4.45 -6.49 -13.90
N ARG A 19 -4.46 -5.81 -15.03
CA ARG A 19 -5.44 -4.77 -15.35
C ARG A 19 -6.84 -5.37 -15.33
N GLY A 20 -7.80 -4.66 -14.74
CA GLY A 20 -9.20 -5.11 -14.69
C GLY A 20 -9.51 -6.23 -13.69
N ASP A 21 -8.52 -6.79 -12.99
CA ASP A 21 -8.77 -7.73 -11.90
C ASP A 21 -9.05 -6.99 -10.58
N THR A 22 -9.82 -7.61 -9.69
CA THR A 22 -9.95 -7.13 -8.31
C THR A 22 -8.63 -7.35 -7.58
N PHE A 23 -8.03 -6.26 -7.10
CA PHE A 23 -6.82 -6.32 -6.28
C PHE A 23 -7.21 -6.57 -4.83
N THR A 24 -6.57 -7.56 -4.21
CA THR A 24 -6.65 -7.82 -2.77
C THR A 24 -5.26 -8.16 -2.25
N LEU A 25 -4.78 -7.39 -1.28
CA LEU A 25 -3.53 -7.63 -0.56
C LEU A 25 -3.82 -7.76 0.92
N GLU A 26 -3.36 -8.85 1.52
CA GLU A 26 -3.50 -9.13 2.95
C GLU A 26 -2.14 -9.10 3.62
N LEU A 27 -1.99 -8.24 4.63
CA LEU A 27 -0.76 -8.08 5.41
C LEU A 27 -1.05 -8.35 6.87
N THR A 28 -0.19 -9.11 7.54
CA THR A 28 -0.30 -9.35 8.98
C THR A 28 0.80 -8.62 9.72
N PHE A 29 0.43 -7.70 10.61
CA PHE A 29 1.33 -6.92 11.45
C PHE A 29 1.45 -7.56 12.83
N LYS A 30 2.69 -7.74 13.27
CA LYS A 30 3.04 -8.30 14.58
C LYS A 30 4.12 -7.44 15.22
N ASP A 31 4.14 -7.39 16.54
CA ASP A 31 5.22 -6.77 17.31
C ASP A 31 6.47 -7.68 17.38
N GLU A 32 7.49 -7.19 18.08
CA GLU A 32 8.76 -7.90 18.27
C GLU A 32 8.62 -9.23 19.02
N ASP A 33 7.54 -9.38 19.81
CA ASP A 33 7.20 -10.59 20.57
C ASP A 33 6.29 -11.55 19.76
N GLY A 34 5.92 -11.16 18.53
CA GLY A 34 5.06 -11.94 17.64
C GLY A 34 3.57 -11.84 17.95
N VAL A 35 3.16 -10.90 18.81
CA VAL A 35 1.77 -10.60 19.14
C VAL A 35 1.18 -9.73 18.01
N ALA A 36 -0.04 -10.04 17.61
CA ALA A 36 -0.76 -9.25 16.62
C ALA A 36 -1.00 -7.82 17.14
N ILE A 37 -0.72 -6.83 16.28
CA ILE A 37 -1.03 -5.43 16.56
C ILE A 37 -2.50 -5.20 16.21
N ASP A 38 -3.29 -4.61 17.11
CA ASP A 38 -4.67 -4.25 16.79
C ASP A 38 -4.69 -3.09 15.78
N LEU A 39 -5.20 -3.36 14.58
CA LEU A 39 -5.32 -2.38 13.48
C LEU A 39 -6.76 -1.87 13.31
N SER A 40 -7.68 -2.25 14.19
CA SER A 40 -9.09 -1.86 14.11
C SER A 40 -9.31 -0.37 14.40
N SER A 41 -8.37 0.30 15.05
CA SER A 41 -8.43 1.73 15.33
C SER A 41 -7.07 2.38 15.48
N GLY A 42 -6.98 3.69 15.18
CA GLY A 42 -5.79 4.51 15.44
C GLY A 42 -4.69 4.45 14.39
N TYR A 43 -4.91 3.76 13.27
CA TYR A 43 -4.02 3.73 12.12
C TYR A 43 -4.71 4.30 10.90
N GLU A 44 -4.07 5.31 10.32
CA GLU A 44 -4.51 5.92 9.07
C GLU A 44 -3.58 5.45 7.96
N TRP A 45 -4.14 4.77 6.97
CA TRP A 45 -3.41 4.09 5.92
C TRP A 45 -3.41 4.93 4.66
N MET A 46 -2.23 5.04 4.04
CA MET A 46 -2.06 5.71 2.77
C MET A 46 -1.25 4.82 1.83
N MET A 47 -1.76 4.60 0.64
CA MET A 47 -1.09 3.86 -0.43
C MET A 47 -1.24 4.62 -1.73
N GLN A 48 -0.11 4.93 -2.37
CA GLN A 48 -0.10 5.66 -3.63
C GLN A 48 0.70 4.92 -4.68
N VAL A 49 0.18 4.88 -5.90
CA VAL A 49 0.88 4.34 -7.06
C VAL A 49 1.18 5.49 -8.01
N ARG A 50 2.44 5.60 -8.46
CA ARG A 50 2.95 6.71 -9.29
C ARG A 50 3.80 6.17 -10.43
N GLU A 51 3.92 6.93 -11.52
CA GLU A 51 4.84 6.61 -12.63
C GLU A 51 6.32 6.57 -12.20
N ALA A 52 6.69 7.50 -11.33
CA ALA A 52 8.03 7.61 -10.77
C ALA A 52 7.95 8.17 -9.35
N ASP A 53 9.00 7.94 -8.56
CA ASP A 53 9.15 8.44 -7.19
C ASP A 53 9.17 9.98 -7.13
N THR A 54 9.57 10.64 -8.23
CA THR A 54 9.54 12.09 -8.38
C THR A 54 8.20 12.63 -8.90
N SER A 55 7.23 11.79 -9.24
CA SER A 55 5.94 12.24 -9.78
C SER A 55 5.10 12.90 -8.69
N THR A 56 4.57 14.09 -8.97
CA THR A 56 3.63 14.78 -8.07
C THR A 56 2.21 14.25 -8.17
N THR A 57 1.87 13.53 -9.23
CA THR A 57 0.52 13.00 -9.49
C THR A 57 0.49 11.50 -9.21
N ALA A 58 -0.47 11.06 -8.39
CA ALA A 58 -0.79 9.66 -8.18
C ALA A 58 -1.69 9.14 -9.32
N LEU A 59 -1.42 7.92 -9.77
CA LEU A 59 -2.26 7.19 -10.72
C LEU A 59 -3.37 6.42 -10.01
N LEU A 60 -3.04 5.88 -8.83
CA LEU A 60 -3.99 5.31 -7.88
C LEU A 60 -3.69 5.94 -6.52
N ASP A 61 -4.71 6.46 -5.89
CA ASP A 61 -4.61 7.12 -4.59
C ASP A 61 -5.56 6.49 -3.58
N GLY A 62 -5.00 6.04 -2.47
CA GLY A 62 -5.74 5.49 -1.35
C GLY A 62 -5.31 6.18 -0.06
N ASP A 63 -6.24 6.83 0.63
CA ASP A 63 -6.07 7.39 1.95
C ASP A 63 -7.31 7.08 2.79
N SER A 64 -7.14 6.40 3.93
CA SER A 64 -8.26 6.07 4.82
C SER A 64 -8.94 7.30 5.44
N ASN A 65 -8.30 8.47 5.38
CA ASN A 65 -8.84 9.74 5.87
C ASN A 65 -9.38 10.68 4.80
N ASP A 66 -9.19 10.39 3.51
CA ASP A 66 -9.66 11.24 2.41
C ASP A 66 -10.63 10.47 1.51
N ASP A 67 -11.92 10.81 1.62
CA ASP A 67 -12.99 10.22 0.80
C ASP A 67 -12.77 10.40 -0.71
N LEU A 68 -11.93 11.35 -1.14
CA LEU A 68 -11.58 11.59 -2.54
C LEU A 68 -10.43 10.69 -3.04
N ALA A 69 -9.60 10.15 -2.13
CA ALA A 69 -8.51 9.22 -2.42
C ALA A 69 -8.94 7.79 -2.05
N ASN A 70 -9.83 7.23 -2.86
CA ASN A 70 -10.54 6.00 -2.56
C ASN A 70 -10.31 4.87 -3.59
N ASP A 71 -9.23 4.94 -4.36
CA ASP A 71 -8.84 3.89 -5.30
C ASP A 71 -8.46 2.60 -4.55
N PHE A 72 -7.88 2.74 -3.35
CA PHE A 72 -7.65 1.64 -2.41
C PHE A 72 -8.52 1.76 -1.17
N GLY A 73 -9.23 0.68 -0.84
CA GLY A 73 -9.94 0.51 0.42
C GLY A 73 -9.08 -0.23 1.44
N PHE A 74 -9.08 0.24 2.69
CA PHE A 74 -8.33 -0.33 3.80
C PHE A 74 -9.28 -0.91 4.85
N THR A 75 -9.01 -2.13 5.31
CA THR A 75 -9.77 -2.75 6.40
C THR A 75 -8.78 -3.45 7.33
N GLY A 76 -8.63 -2.92 8.55
CA GLY A 76 -7.84 -3.53 9.61
C GLY A 76 -8.71 -4.31 10.60
N ASP A 77 -8.20 -5.41 11.13
CA ASP A 77 -8.83 -6.17 12.22
C ASP A 77 -7.97 -6.19 13.50
N ASN A 78 -8.52 -6.74 14.59
CA ASN A 78 -7.77 -6.86 15.86
C ASN A 78 -6.70 -7.97 15.83
N ASN A 79 -6.71 -8.84 14.82
CA ASN A 79 -5.70 -9.88 14.65
C ASN A 79 -4.47 -9.37 13.87
N GLY A 80 -4.40 -8.06 13.62
CA GLY A 80 -3.32 -7.44 12.87
C GLY A 80 -3.38 -7.70 11.38
N LEU A 81 -4.52 -8.14 10.85
CA LEU A 81 -4.73 -8.30 9.42
C LEU A 81 -5.19 -6.97 8.83
N LEU A 82 -4.38 -6.42 7.93
CA LEU A 82 -4.77 -5.33 7.03
C LEU A 82 -5.10 -5.93 5.67
N THR A 83 -6.34 -5.72 5.23
CA THR A 83 -6.77 -6.02 3.87
C THR A 83 -6.85 -4.72 3.07
N ILE A 84 -6.08 -4.65 2.00
CA ILE A 84 -6.10 -3.55 1.02
C ILE A 84 -6.79 -4.07 -0.24
N THR A 85 -7.79 -3.36 -0.72
CA THR A 85 -8.54 -3.75 -1.91
C THR A 85 -8.64 -2.62 -2.92
N ALA A 86 -8.60 -2.95 -4.21
CA ALA A 86 -9.00 -2.03 -5.28
C ALA A 86 -9.96 -2.76 -6.23
N SER A 87 -11.00 -2.06 -6.66
CA SER A 87 -12.01 -2.66 -7.54
C SER A 87 -11.45 -2.94 -8.94
N SER A 88 -12.02 -3.91 -9.63
CA SER A 88 -11.70 -4.18 -11.04
C SER A 88 -11.84 -2.95 -11.94
N THR A 89 -12.81 -2.07 -11.66
CA THR A 89 -13.00 -0.81 -12.40
C THR A 89 -11.82 0.14 -12.22
N VAL A 90 -11.34 0.31 -10.99
CA VAL A 90 -10.16 1.13 -10.67
C VAL A 90 -8.93 0.53 -11.36
N MET A 91 -8.73 -0.78 -11.21
CA MET A 91 -7.62 -1.51 -11.83
C MET A 91 -7.69 -1.56 -13.36
N ALA A 92 -8.85 -1.38 -13.99
CA ALA A 92 -8.99 -1.25 -15.43
C ALA A 92 -8.61 0.15 -15.95
N GLY A 93 -8.69 1.16 -15.08
CA GLY A 93 -8.37 2.56 -15.38
C GLY A 93 -6.87 2.84 -15.53
N ILE A 94 -6.02 1.99 -14.94
CA ILE A 94 -4.56 2.07 -15.09
C ILE A 94 -4.09 1.21 -16.26
N GLU A 95 -3.18 1.75 -17.07
CA GLU A 95 -2.55 1.01 -18.18
C GLU A 95 -1.57 -0.05 -17.67
N GLY A 96 -1.27 -1.05 -18.50
CA GLY A 96 -0.23 -2.02 -18.22
C GLY A 96 1.15 -1.38 -18.23
N GLY A 97 1.91 -1.58 -17.15
CA GLY A 97 3.16 -0.88 -16.95
C GLY A 97 3.90 -1.27 -15.68
N ILE A 98 5.00 -0.57 -15.45
CA ILE A 98 5.80 -0.64 -14.23
C ILE A 98 5.67 0.71 -13.55
N TYR A 99 5.16 0.69 -12.32
CA TYR A 99 4.94 1.85 -11.48
C TYR A 99 5.71 1.68 -10.17
N VAL A 100 5.77 2.74 -9.38
CA VAL A 100 6.28 2.69 -8.01
C VAL A 100 5.13 2.88 -7.03
N TYR A 101 5.24 2.23 -5.87
CA TYR A 101 4.28 2.41 -4.79
C TYR A 101 4.96 2.44 -3.43
N ASP A 102 4.25 3.03 -2.47
CA ASP A 102 4.52 2.90 -1.05
C ASP A 102 3.23 2.62 -0.27
N LEU A 103 3.39 2.01 0.90
CA LEU A 103 2.35 1.87 1.92
C LEU A 103 2.86 2.49 3.21
N GLN A 104 2.13 3.48 3.67
CA GLN A 104 2.43 4.24 4.87
C GLN A 104 1.25 4.15 5.83
N SER A 105 1.55 4.16 7.13
CA SER A 105 0.55 4.45 8.15
C SER A 105 0.95 5.67 8.95
N SER A 106 -0.03 6.45 9.38
CA SER A 106 0.14 7.44 10.42
C SER A 106 -0.65 7.10 11.68
N GLN A 107 -0.02 7.28 12.82
CA GLN A 107 -0.63 7.16 14.15
C GLN A 107 -0.29 8.44 14.93
N GLY A 108 -1.23 9.38 14.97
CA GLY A 108 -1.01 10.70 15.55
C GLY A 108 0.07 11.48 14.79
N SER A 109 1.23 11.72 15.42
CA SER A 109 2.38 12.40 14.78
C SER A 109 3.44 11.45 14.24
N THR A 110 3.28 10.14 14.45
CA THR A 110 4.23 9.14 13.99
C THR A 110 3.80 8.64 12.62
N VAL A 111 4.69 8.75 11.65
CA VAL A 111 4.46 8.29 10.28
C VAL A 111 5.49 7.20 9.98
N ILE A 112 5.03 6.03 9.54
CA ILE A 112 5.86 4.85 9.27
C ILE A 112 5.53 4.33 7.88
N THR A 113 6.56 4.23 7.04
CA THR A 113 6.48 3.49 5.77
C THR A 113 6.77 2.02 6.06
N TRP A 114 5.82 1.15 5.71
CA TRP A 114 5.92 -0.29 6.00
C TRP A 114 6.50 -1.06 4.82
N MET A 115 6.09 -0.66 3.62
CA MET A 115 6.59 -1.26 2.39
C MET A 115 6.62 -0.26 1.27
N TYR A 116 7.49 -0.55 0.31
CA TYR A 116 7.60 0.18 -0.93
C TYR A 116 8.11 -0.78 -2.00
N GLY A 117 7.99 -0.39 -3.26
CA GLY A 117 8.58 -1.17 -4.34
C GLY A 117 7.94 -0.89 -5.67
N ILE A 118 8.03 -1.90 -6.54
CA ILE A 118 7.46 -1.84 -7.87
C ILE A 118 6.02 -2.33 -7.84
N PHE A 119 5.13 -1.59 -8.47
CA PHE A 119 3.76 -2.00 -8.77
C PHE A 119 3.66 -2.30 -10.26
N LYS A 120 3.70 -3.58 -10.62
CA LYS A 120 3.63 -4.03 -12.01
C LYS A 120 2.19 -4.39 -12.37
N VAL A 121 1.65 -3.74 -13.39
CA VAL A 121 0.35 -4.06 -13.98
C VAL A 121 0.57 -4.79 -15.29
N ASN A 122 0.14 -6.06 -15.37
CA ASN A 122 0.09 -6.76 -16.64
C ASN A 122 -1.22 -6.42 -17.35
N GLU A 123 -1.17 -6.17 -18.66
CA GLU A 123 -2.39 -6.07 -19.46
C GLU A 123 -3.23 -7.34 -19.35
N ASP A 124 -4.55 -7.19 -19.33
CA ASP A 124 -5.43 -8.32 -19.51
C ASP A 124 -5.55 -8.66 -21.00
N VAL A 125 -5.56 -9.96 -21.28
CA VAL A 125 -5.71 -10.52 -22.63
C VAL A 125 -7.13 -11.07 -22.83
N SER A 126 -7.86 -11.24 -21.74
CA SER A 126 -9.24 -11.71 -21.71
C SER A 126 -10.16 -10.53 -21.97
N GLU A 127 -11.07 -10.65 -22.95
CA GLU A 127 -12.11 -9.65 -23.25
C GLU A 127 -13.48 -10.14 -22.77
#